data_AF-A0A519YEX7-F1
#
_entry.id   AF-A0A519YEX7-F1
#
_cell.length_a   1.000
_cell.length_b   1.000
_cell.length_c   1.000
_cell.angle_alpha   90.00
_cell.angle_beta   90.00
_cell.angle_gamma   90.00
#
_symmetry.space_group_name_H-M   'P 1'
#
loop_
_entity.id
_entity.type
_entity.pdbx_description
1 polymer ?
#
loop_
_entity_poly.entity_id
_entity_poly.type
_entity_poly.pdbx_seq_one_letter_code
_entity_poly.pdbx_strand_id
1 'polypeptide(L)'
;MNYARLFFCMMLTGSTLPAFSQTTAPAAGYDATSRACNAFSGRVMAGGKPLAGVSLSVKGAMTILITNEEGFFTLPATSTGFPTLTVSAAGYAPQVVTLASCAPTTVELEMLPGTRIKKHGKRKGFITKTGE
;
A
#
# COMPACT_ATOMS: atom_id res chain seq x y z
N MET A 1 40.33 73.18 -6.87
CA MET A 1 39.76 73.58 -8.17
C MET A 1 39.14 72.37 -8.84
N ASN A 2 37.91 72.55 -9.37
CA ASN A 2 37.19 71.88 -10.47
C ASN A 2 38.02 70.88 -11.30
N TYR A 3 37.50 69.73 -11.76
CA TYR A 3 36.58 69.48 -12.90
C TYR A 3 36.38 67.94 -12.93
N ALA A 4 35.43 67.25 -13.57
CA ALA A 4 34.26 67.50 -14.39
C ALA A 4 33.56 66.13 -14.53
N ARG A 5 32.27 66.17 -14.85
CA ARG A 5 31.41 65.02 -15.12
C ARG A 5 31.84 64.28 -16.39
N LEU A 6 31.78 62.95 -16.40
CA LEU A 6 31.56 62.08 -17.58
C LEU A 6 31.20 60.68 -17.04
N PHE A 7 29.92 60.33 -16.95
CA PHE A 7 29.18 59.59 -17.97
C PHE A 7 29.77 58.18 -18.23
N PHE A 8 29.36 57.20 -17.42
CA PHE A 8 29.23 55.83 -17.95
C PHE A 8 28.10 55.08 -17.23
N CYS A 9 26.99 54.99 -17.94
CA CYS A 9 25.89 54.07 -17.71
C CYS A 9 26.36 52.65 -18.07
N MET A 10 26.31 51.70 -17.13
CA MET A 10 25.98 50.32 -17.48
C MET A 10 25.67 49.46 -16.24
N MET A 11 24.37 49.14 -16.08
CA MET A 11 23.81 47.82 -15.71
C MET A 11 24.48 47.08 -14.53
N LEU A 12 23.96 47.09 -13.30
CA LEU A 12 22.75 46.41 -12.78
C LEU A 12 22.49 44.99 -13.34
N THR A 13 22.26 44.06 -12.39
CA THR A 13 21.81 42.65 -12.51
C THR A 13 22.93 41.62 -12.79
N GLY A 14 22.99 40.45 -12.16
CA GLY A 14 22.10 39.79 -11.21
C GLY A 14 22.60 38.35 -11.06
N SER A 15 22.78 37.90 -9.82
CA SER A 15 23.21 36.53 -9.45
C SER A 15 22.20 35.47 -9.89
N THR A 16 22.68 34.37 -10.49
CA THR A 16 21.86 33.17 -10.73
C THR A 16 22.58 31.92 -10.27
N LEU A 17 22.11 31.35 -9.15
CA LEU A 17 22.40 29.98 -8.72
C LEU A 17 21.58 29.00 -9.58
N PRO A 18 22.13 27.86 -10.03
CA PRO A 18 21.32 26.81 -10.64
C PRO A 18 20.53 26.05 -9.56
N ALA A 19 19.23 25.90 -9.82
CA ALA A 19 18.27 25.20 -8.98
C ALA A 19 18.40 23.67 -9.10
N PHE A 20 18.25 22.98 -7.97
CA PHE A 20 18.13 21.53 -7.89
C PHE A 20 16.92 21.01 -8.68
N SER A 21 17.12 20.03 -9.55
CA SER A 21 16.04 19.25 -10.17
C SER A 21 15.42 18.32 -9.13
N GLN A 22 14.24 18.66 -8.62
CA GLN A 22 13.43 17.73 -7.85
C GLN A 22 12.61 16.88 -8.83
N THR A 23 12.97 15.60 -8.95
CA THR A 23 12.10 14.58 -9.54
C THR A 23 10.93 14.38 -8.58
N THR A 24 9.87 15.16 -8.76
CA THR A 24 8.57 14.88 -8.14
C THR A 24 8.06 13.55 -8.68
N ALA A 25 8.07 12.52 -7.83
CA ALA A 25 7.25 11.34 -8.05
C ALA A 25 5.79 11.80 -8.22
N PRO A 26 5.02 11.26 -9.16
CA PRO A 26 3.62 11.60 -9.28
C PRO A 26 2.91 11.15 -7.99
N ALA A 27 2.54 12.12 -7.15
CA ALA A 27 1.50 11.91 -6.17
C ALA A 27 0.24 11.59 -6.97
N ALA A 28 -0.08 10.29 -7.08
CA ALA A 28 -1.36 9.85 -7.58
C ALA A 28 -2.42 10.53 -6.70
N GLY A 29 -3.08 11.54 -7.25
CA GLY A 29 -4.21 12.20 -6.61
C GLY A 29 -5.29 11.16 -6.40
N TYR A 30 -5.48 10.75 -5.15
CA TYR A 30 -6.65 10.00 -4.72
C TYR A 30 -7.78 11.04 -4.64
N ASP A 31 -8.48 11.20 -5.75
CA ASP A 31 -9.62 12.11 -5.87
C ASP A 31 -10.71 11.66 -4.89
N ALA A 32 -10.81 12.35 -3.75
CA ALA A 32 -11.61 11.98 -2.60
C ALA A 32 -13.05 12.50 -2.69
N THR A 33 -13.63 12.53 -3.89
CA THR A 33 -14.97 13.08 -4.11
C THR A 33 -15.83 12.10 -4.88
N SER A 34 -16.50 11.22 -4.12
CA SER A 34 -17.70 10.48 -4.52
C SER A 34 -17.76 10.01 -5.98
N ARG A 35 -17.20 8.83 -6.24
CA ARG A 35 -17.68 7.99 -7.33
C ARG A 35 -17.94 6.63 -6.72
N ALA A 36 -19.11 6.05 -6.97
CA ALA A 36 -19.41 4.68 -6.58
C ALA A 36 -18.15 3.85 -6.85
N CYS A 37 -17.50 3.35 -5.79
CA CYS A 37 -16.26 2.62 -5.96
C CYS A 37 -16.61 1.46 -6.91
N ASN A 38 -15.89 1.26 -8.01
CA ASN A 38 -16.13 0.07 -8.82
C ASN A 38 -15.60 -1.17 -8.09
N ALA A 39 -14.49 -0.99 -7.38
CA ALA A 39 -13.88 -1.99 -6.53
C ALA A 39 -13.16 -1.31 -5.36
N PHE A 40 -13.07 -2.04 -4.26
CA PHE A 40 -12.22 -1.74 -3.12
C PHE A 40 -10.96 -2.57 -3.23
N SER A 41 -9.81 -1.94 -3.07
CA SER A 41 -8.53 -2.63 -3.07
C SER A 41 -7.78 -2.34 -1.78
N GLY A 42 -6.80 -3.18 -1.48
CA GLY A 42 -5.97 -2.99 -0.32
C GLY A 42 -4.93 -4.08 -0.20
N ARG A 43 -4.17 -4.00 0.88
CA ARG A 43 -3.17 -4.99 1.26
C ARG A 43 -3.30 -5.36 2.73
N VAL A 44 -3.07 -6.62 3.04
CA VAL A 44 -3.01 -7.13 4.41
C VAL A 44 -1.57 -7.42 4.78
N MET A 45 -1.15 -6.87 5.90
CA MET A 45 0.20 -6.94 6.43
C MET A 45 0.14 -7.46 7.87
N ALA A 46 1.23 -8.08 8.32
CA ALA A 46 1.41 -8.44 9.72
C ALA A 46 2.89 -8.41 10.11
N GLY A 47 3.21 -7.68 11.18
CA GLY A 47 4.59 -7.47 11.63
C GLY A 47 5.47 -6.86 10.54
N GLY A 48 4.90 -6.02 9.67
CA GLY A 48 5.60 -5.41 8.54
C GLY A 48 5.88 -6.34 7.34
N LYS A 49 5.28 -7.53 7.29
CA LYS A 49 5.34 -8.44 6.14
C LYS A 49 3.98 -8.60 5.47
N PRO A 50 3.92 -8.71 4.13
CA PRO A 50 2.66 -9.04 3.45
C PRO A 50 2.16 -10.41 3.88
N LEU A 51 0.86 -10.53 4.09
CA LEU A 51 0.24 -11.76 4.55
C LEU A 51 -0.69 -12.36 3.49
N ALA A 52 -0.29 -13.54 3.02
CA ALA A 52 -1.05 -14.33 2.06
C ALA A 52 -2.06 -15.25 2.73
N GLY A 53 -3.14 -15.60 2.01
CA GLY A 53 -4.10 -16.58 2.50
C GLY A 53 -5.04 -16.05 3.60
N VAL A 54 -5.23 -14.73 3.68
CA VAL A 54 -6.14 -14.09 4.64
C VAL A 54 -7.55 -14.12 4.09
N SER A 55 -8.50 -14.56 4.91
CA SER A 55 -9.92 -14.58 4.58
C SER A 55 -10.58 -13.24 4.87
N LEU A 56 -11.22 -12.67 3.85
CA LEU A 56 -11.93 -11.40 3.89
C LEU A 56 -13.41 -11.67 3.64
N SER A 57 -14.24 -11.49 4.67
CA SER A 57 -15.69 -11.69 4.58
C SER A 57 -16.42 -10.36 4.64
N VAL A 58 -17.30 -10.10 3.67
CA VAL A 58 -18.11 -8.87 3.64
C VAL A 58 -19.34 -9.03 4.53
N LYS A 59 -19.52 -8.15 5.51
CA LYS A 59 -20.69 -8.19 6.40
C LYS A 59 -21.97 -7.97 5.60
N GLY A 60 -22.90 -8.93 5.69
CA GLY A 60 -24.20 -8.87 4.99
C GLY A 60 -24.16 -9.37 3.54
N ALA A 61 -23.00 -9.81 3.04
CA ALA A 61 -22.89 -10.50 1.76
C ALA A 61 -22.23 -11.88 1.94
N MET A 62 -22.54 -12.82 1.05
CA MET A 62 -21.91 -14.15 1.04
C MET A 62 -20.57 -14.16 0.27
N THR A 63 -19.97 -12.98 0.07
CA THR A 63 -18.71 -12.82 -0.66
C THR A 63 -17.55 -13.01 0.31
N ILE A 64 -16.72 -14.00 0.02
CA ILE A 64 -15.46 -14.28 0.72
C ILE A 64 -14.33 -14.18 -0.30
N LEU A 65 -13.27 -13.47 0.07
CA LEU A 65 -12.07 -13.30 -0.76
C LEU A 65 -10.83 -13.73 0.02
N ILE A 66 -9.82 -14.22 -0.69
CA ILE A 66 -8.54 -14.61 -0.11
C ILE A 66 -7.44 -13.69 -0.64
N THR A 67 -6.55 -13.20 0.23
CA THR A 67 -5.39 -12.39 -0.18
C THR A 67 -4.35 -13.22 -0.94
N ASN A 68 -3.69 -12.59 -1.92
CA ASN A 68 -2.61 -13.22 -2.69
C ASN A 68 -1.28 -13.27 -1.91
N GLU A 69 -0.21 -13.77 -2.54
CA GLU A 69 1.13 -13.89 -1.93
C GLU A 69 1.73 -12.58 -1.41
N GLU A 70 1.35 -11.46 -2.03
CA GLU A 70 1.76 -10.10 -1.68
C GLU A 70 0.80 -9.43 -0.68
N GLY A 71 -0.22 -10.16 -0.21
CA GLY A 71 -1.24 -9.67 0.70
C GLY A 71 -2.29 -8.76 0.06
N PHE A 72 -2.28 -8.58 -1.26
CA PHE A 72 -3.27 -7.78 -1.97
C PHE A 72 -4.63 -8.47 -2.07
N PHE A 73 -5.67 -7.65 -2.04
CA PHE A 73 -7.04 -8.06 -2.31
C PHE A 73 -7.77 -7.02 -3.16
N THR A 74 -8.73 -7.49 -3.95
CA THR A 74 -9.64 -6.64 -4.73
C THR A 74 -11.06 -7.16 -4.58
N LEU A 75 -11.92 -6.34 -3.98
CA LEU A 75 -13.33 -6.63 -3.77
C LEU A 75 -14.16 -5.78 -4.73
N PRO A 76 -14.93 -6.37 -5.66
CA PRO A 76 -15.89 -5.60 -6.44
C PRO A 76 -16.92 -4.96 -5.53
N ALA A 77 -17.26 -3.69 -5.76
CA ALA A 77 -18.28 -3.02 -5.00
C ALA A 77 -19.66 -3.50 -5.47
N THR A 78 -20.30 -4.34 -4.67
CA THR A 78 -21.60 -4.91 -4.97
C THR A 78 -22.77 -4.07 -4.45
N SER A 79 -22.50 -3.05 -3.62
CA SER A 79 -23.53 -2.21 -3.02
C SER A 79 -23.21 -0.72 -3.10
N THR A 80 -24.26 0.10 -3.03
CA THR A 80 -24.17 1.56 -2.90
C THR A 80 -23.76 1.90 -1.47
N GLY A 81 -22.48 1.73 -1.15
CA GLY A 81 -21.96 2.08 0.16
C GLY A 81 -20.60 1.48 0.46
N PHE A 82 -20.16 1.76 1.68
CA PHE A 82 -18.87 1.35 2.22
C PHE A 82 -19.00 0.01 2.97
N PRO A 83 -18.44 -1.08 2.45
CA PRO A 83 -18.59 -2.39 3.08
C PRO A 83 -17.80 -2.47 4.38
N THR A 84 -18.34 -3.24 5.32
CA THR A 84 -17.61 -3.67 6.51
C THR A 84 -17.01 -5.04 6.24
N LEU A 85 -15.71 -5.16 6.34
CA LEU A 85 -14.97 -6.40 6.15
C LEU A 85 -14.60 -7.01 7.50
N THR A 86 -14.79 -8.32 7.61
CA THR A 86 -14.19 -9.13 8.68
C THR A 86 -12.98 -9.83 8.09
N VAL A 87 -11.81 -9.48 8.60
CA VAL A 87 -10.51 -10.00 8.19
C VAL A 87 -10.06 -11.06 9.19
N SER A 88 -9.78 -12.27 8.73
CA SER A 88 -9.34 -13.36 9.61
C SER A 88 -8.29 -14.24 8.93
N ALA A 89 -7.32 -14.69 9.71
CA ALA A 89 -6.27 -15.59 9.26
C ALA A 89 -5.86 -16.54 10.40
N ALA A 90 -5.39 -17.73 10.06
CA ALA A 90 -4.97 -18.72 11.05
C ALA A 90 -3.78 -18.20 11.88
N GLY A 91 -3.92 -18.17 13.20
CA GLY A 91 -2.89 -17.70 14.12
C GLY A 91 -2.82 -16.18 14.30
N TYR A 92 -3.75 -15.43 13.70
CA TYR A 92 -3.90 -13.98 13.85
C TYR A 92 -5.24 -13.63 14.52
N ALA A 93 -5.28 -12.48 15.18
CA ALA A 93 -6.51 -11.95 15.77
C ALA A 93 -7.44 -11.47 14.64
N PRO A 94 -8.73 -11.85 14.65
CA PRO A 94 -9.68 -11.35 13.66
C PRO A 94 -9.94 -9.86 13.88
N GLN A 95 -10.04 -9.10 12.78
CA GLN A 95 -10.25 -7.67 12.82
C GLN A 95 -11.44 -7.28 11.93
N VAL A 96 -12.23 -6.31 12.38
CA VAL A 96 -13.32 -5.73 11.59
C VAL A 96 -12.87 -4.36 11.08
N VAL A 97 -12.95 -4.16 9.77
CA VAL A 97 -12.50 -2.94 9.08
C VAL A 97 -13.63 -2.38 8.23
N THR A 98 -13.98 -1.12 8.44
CA THR A 98 -14.94 -0.39 7.61
C THR A 98 -14.20 0.42 6.56
N LEU A 99 -14.48 0.17 5.28
CA LEU A 99 -13.79 0.87 4.18
C LEU A 99 -14.44 2.24 3.98
N ALA A 100 -13.85 3.34 4.43
CA ALA A 100 -14.47 4.67 4.31
C ALA A 100 -14.26 5.35 2.94
N SER A 101 -13.47 4.74 2.03
CA SER A 101 -13.17 5.30 0.71
C SER A 101 -12.81 4.20 -0.29
N CYS A 102 -12.70 4.55 -1.58
CA CYS A 102 -12.22 3.64 -2.62
C CYS A 102 -10.68 3.54 -2.66
N ALA A 103 -9.97 4.26 -1.78
CA ALA A 103 -8.52 4.29 -1.77
C ALA A 103 -7.95 2.95 -1.26
N PRO A 104 -6.80 2.51 -1.78
CA PRO A 104 -6.17 1.29 -1.33
C PRO A 104 -5.83 1.36 0.16
N THR A 105 -6.47 0.50 0.96
CA THR A 105 -6.31 0.51 2.42
C THR A 105 -5.31 -0.57 2.84
N THR A 106 -4.42 -0.23 3.79
CA THR A 106 -3.53 -1.21 4.41
C THR A 106 -4.13 -1.68 5.73
N VAL A 107 -4.34 -2.99 5.87
CA VAL A 107 -4.83 -3.61 7.10
C VAL A 107 -3.65 -4.32 7.77
N GLU A 108 -3.35 -3.97 9.01
CA GLU A 108 -2.30 -4.62 9.81
C GLU A 108 -2.95 -5.59 10.80
N LEU A 109 -2.64 -6.89 10.68
CA LEU A 109 -3.14 -7.91 11.59
C LEU A 109 -2.15 -8.17 12.74
N GLU A 110 -2.71 -8.39 13.92
CA GLU A 110 -1.95 -8.76 15.10
C GLU A 110 -1.85 -10.29 15.23
N MET A 111 -0.66 -10.81 15.49
CA MET A 111 -0.46 -12.24 15.77
C MET A 111 -0.97 -12.59 17.17
N LEU A 112 -1.70 -13.70 17.29
CA LEU A 112 -2.11 -14.20 18.59
C LEU A 112 -0.90 -14.75 19.37
N PRO A 113 -0.88 -14.58 20.70
CA PRO A 113 0.16 -15.16 21.54
C PRO A 113 0.15 -16.69 21.42
N GLY A 114 1.32 -17.28 21.17
CA GLY A 114 1.49 -18.73 21.01
C GLY A 114 1.55 -19.22 19.56
N THR A 115 1.27 -18.38 18.57
CA THR A 115 1.45 -18.74 17.15
C THR A 115 2.93 -18.90 16.82
N ARG A 116 3.39 -20.15 16.70
CA ARG A 116 4.76 -20.47 16.25
C ARG A 116 4.77 -20.82 14.76
N ILE A 117 5.17 -19.88 13.92
CA ILE A 117 5.44 -20.15 12.50
C ILE A 117 6.79 -20.89 12.40
N LYS A 118 6.74 -22.16 12.01
CA LYS A 118 7.97 -22.95 11.77
C LYS A 118 8.65 -22.42 10.50
N LYS A 119 9.75 -21.69 10.65
CA LYS A 119 10.58 -21.19 9.53
C LYS A 119 11.20 -22.29 8.67
N HIS A 120 11.27 -23.54 9.14
CA HIS A 120 11.91 -24.64 8.41
C HIS A 120 11.12 -25.94 8.59
N GLY A 121 10.52 -26.43 7.51
CA GLY A 121 9.98 -27.80 7.44
C GLY A 121 11.11 -28.76 7.12
N LYS A 122 11.20 -29.90 7.83
CA LYS A 122 12.14 -30.97 7.49
C LYS A 122 11.96 -31.36 6.01
N ARG A 123 12.95 -31.08 5.15
CA ARG A 123 13.04 -31.73 3.83
C ARG A 123 13.33 -33.21 4.06
N LYS A 124 12.28 -34.01 4.25
CA LYS A 124 12.42 -35.47 4.28
C LYS A 124 12.56 -35.98 2.85
N GLY A 125 13.73 -36.53 2.54
CA GLY A 125 13.95 -37.50 1.47
C GLY A 125 13.65 -37.00 0.07
N PHE A 126 14.65 -36.36 -0.55
CA PHE A 126 14.73 -36.41 -2.01
C PHE A 126 15.03 -37.86 -2.38
N ILE A 127 14.03 -38.60 -2.86
CA ILE A 127 14.20 -39.97 -3.33
C ILE A 127 14.85 -39.87 -4.71
N THR A 128 16.17 -39.88 -4.79
CA THR A 128 16.87 -40.22 -6.04
C THR A 128 16.55 -41.67 -6.34
N LYS A 129 15.56 -41.90 -7.22
CA LYS A 129 15.46 -43.17 -7.93
C LYS A 129 16.70 -43.27 -8.83
N THR A 130 17.72 -43.98 -8.38
CA THR A 130 18.72 -44.59 -9.27
C THR A 130 18.06 -45.85 -9.80
N GLY A 131 17.49 -45.77 -11.00
CA GLY A 131 17.10 -46.95 -11.77
C GLY A 131 18.29 -47.40 -12.58
N GLU A 132 18.78 -48.60 -12.28
CA GLU A 132 19.49 -49.47 -13.22
C GLU A 132 18.46 -50.30 -13.99
#